data_AF-A0A7A6URY8-F1
#
_entry.id   AF-A0A7A6URY8-F1
#
_cell.length_a   1.000
_cell.length_b   1.000
_cell.length_c   1.000
_cell.angle_alpha   90.00
_cell.angle_beta   90.00
_cell.angle_gamma   90.00
#
_symmetry.space_group_name_H-M   'P 1'
#
loop_
_entity.id
_entity.type
_entity.pdbx_description
1 polymer ?
#
loop_
_entity_poly.entity_id
_entity_poly.type
_entity_poly.pdbx_seq_one_letter_code
_entity_poly.pdbx_strand_id
1 'polypeptide(L)'
;MSDGRSNRKAKVVPFVDRLERDRNENLNSLVSKAKLMKLEGFESVVWEDPEWQVDAGRLVKLTGKNTKSASFGFLLSPKLGSAPLDGCWELVAKALFVLRFHRKYQSAPNQRSFITAIGYVSFAAKQLGQELVGLTPEALDNASGLISKHYSETTAYNLHKHVAEFAAHCDSNGLCRVLFQYKYAKMKRPASTGGINHKRLDDPEALDTKSDKLVDPAVFRVIGELYLNVPKEHKYRFYILMLTLLACTGRRFSEISLLPNQQLSSDEEGIAYIEYFPRKASRGDVFTPKRRLYLPSEVTPIVGDVLVE
;
A
#
# COMPACT_ATOMS: atom_id res chain seq x y z
N MET A 1 59.04 9.50 -42.31
CA MET A 1 59.05 9.21 -40.86
C MET A 1 57.80 9.84 -40.25
N SER A 2 56.78 9.04 -39.94
CA SER A 2 55.56 9.52 -39.30
C SER A 2 55.81 9.69 -37.80
N ASP A 3 55.65 10.92 -37.30
CA ASP A 3 55.89 11.29 -35.90
C ASP A 3 54.96 10.50 -34.97
N GLY A 4 55.51 9.55 -34.20
CA GLY A 4 54.79 8.61 -33.33
C GLY A 4 54.17 9.23 -32.07
N ARG A 5 53.97 10.55 -32.06
CA ARG A 5 53.46 11.32 -30.91
C ARG A 5 51.94 11.34 -30.79
N SER A 6 51.18 10.87 -31.80
CA SER A 6 49.72 11.01 -31.85
C SER A 6 48.90 9.93 -31.12
N ASN A 7 49.52 8.89 -30.53
CA ASN A 7 48.78 7.76 -29.92
C ASN A 7 48.73 7.74 -28.39
N ARG A 8 49.11 8.82 -27.69
CA ARG A 8 48.89 8.90 -26.23
C ARG A 8 47.45 9.29 -25.92
N LYS A 9 46.53 8.32 -25.95
CA LYS A 9 45.24 8.46 -25.24
C LYS A 9 45.55 8.65 -23.77
N ALA A 10 45.29 9.85 -23.25
CA ALA A 10 45.35 10.08 -21.81
C ALA A 10 44.41 9.06 -21.14
N LYS A 11 44.96 8.16 -20.31
CA LYS A 11 44.16 7.35 -19.39
C LYS A 11 43.60 8.32 -18.35
N VAL A 12 42.49 8.97 -18.69
CA VAL A 12 41.66 9.68 -17.71
C VAL A 12 41.04 8.60 -16.85
N VAL A 13 41.69 8.27 -15.74
CA VAL A 13 41.05 7.51 -14.68
C VAL A 13 40.05 8.47 -14.05
N PRO A 14 38.74 8.25 -14.16
CA PRO A 14 37.78 9.07 -13.44
C PRO A 14 38.08 8.85 -11.95
N PHE A 15 38.58 9.90 -11.29
CA PHE A 15 38.60 9.90 -9.84
C PHE A 15 37.14 9.80 -9.42
N VAL A 16 36.75 8.65 -8.88
CA VAL A 16 35.48 8.52 -8.17
C VAL A 16 35.47 9.65 -7.15
N ASP A 17 34.56 10.59 -7.35
CA ASP A 17 34.44 11.76 -6.50
C ASP A 17 34.27 11.27 -5.05
N ARG A 18 34.97 11.88 -4.08
CA ARG A 18 34.90 11.50 -2.67
C ARG A 18 33.44 11.39 -2.21
N LEU A 19 32.60 12.28 -2.73
CA LEU A 19 31.17 12.29 -2.47
C LEU A 19 30.48 10.99 -2.93
N GLU A 20 30.81 10.48 -4.11
CA GLU A 20 30.23 9.25 -4.66
C GLU A 20 30.62 8.01 -3.86
N ARG A 21 31.88 7.93 -3.41
CA ARG A 21 32.32 6.88 -2.49
C ARG A 21 31.52 6.93 -1.18
N ASP A 22 31.37 8.12 -0.60
CA ASP A 22 30.61 8.31 0.64
C ASP A 22 29.13 7.90 0.46
N ARG A 23 28.51 8.17 -0.70
CA ARG A 23 27.12 7.73 -0.98
C ARG A 23 27.00 6.21 -1.16
N ASN A 24 27.97 5.58 -1.80
CA ASN A 24 28.02 4.12 -1.94
C ASN A 24 28.23 3.43 -0.57
N GLU A 25 29.07 4.01 0.29
CA GLU A 25 29.24 3.55 1.68
C GLU A 25 27.93 3.68 2.48
N ASN A 26 27.18 4.78 2.30
CA ASN A 26 25.86 4.94 2.93
C ASN A 26 24.86 3.88 2.46
N LEU A 27 24.84 3.54 1.17
CA LEU A 27 24.00 2.46 0.64
C LEU A 27 24.40 1.11 1.26
N ASN A 28 25.70 0.81 1.34
CA ASN A 28 26.19 -0.41 1.97
C ASN A 28 25.85 -0.49 3.46
N SER A 29 25.94 0.63 4.18
CA SER A 29 25.50 0.75 5.57
C SER A 29 23.99 0.50 5.71
N LEU A 30 23.18 1.03 4.79
CA LEU A 30 21.73 0.84 4.76
C LEU A 30 21.36 -0.63 4.56
N VAL A 31 21.98 -1.29 3.57
CA VAL A 31 21.79 -2.72 3.29
C VAL A 31 22.23 -3.55 4.50
N SER A 32 23.38 -3.25 5.09
CA SER A 32 23.87 -3.97 6.28
C SER A 32 22.89 -3.84 7.45
N LYS A 33 22.38 -2.63 7.71
CA LYS A 33 21.35 -2.40 8.75
C LYS A 33 20.08 -3.18 8.46
N ALA A 34 19.63 -3.22 7.21
CA ALA A 34 18.44 -3.98 6.83
C ALA A 34 18.64 -5.49 7.00
N LYS A 35 19.79 -6.04 6.60
CA LYS A 35 20.13 -7.47 6.80
C LYS A 35 20.17 -7.88 8.27
N LEU A 36 20.49 -6.95 9.19
CA LEU A 36 20.45 -7.21 10.64
C LEU A 36 19.03 -7.25 11.23
N MET A 37 18.03 -6.70 10.53
CA MET A 37 16.64 -6.71 10.99
C MET A 37 16.05 -8.11 10.79
N LYS A 38 15.90 -8.87 11.88
CA LYS A 38 15.26 -10.18 11.87
C LYS A 38 13.74 -10.01 11.89
N LEU A 39 13.13 -9.98 10.72
CA LEU A 39 11.68 -9.89 10.56
C LEU A 39 11.04 -11.28 10.59
N GLU A 40 9.94 -11.44 11.33
CA GLU A 40 9.14 -12.69 11.32
C GLU A 40 8.66 -13.01 9.90
N GLY A 41 8.91 -14.24 9.43
CA GLY A 41 8.51 -14.72 8.11
C GLY A 41 9.56 -14.55 7.01
N PHE A 42 10.73 -13.97 7.34
CA PHE A 42 11.84 -13.76 6.39
C PHE A 42 12.94 -14.84 6.54
N GLU A 43 12.68 -15.92 7.28
CA GLU A 43 13.68 -16.95 7.59
C GLU A 43 14.18 -17.69 6.34
N SER A 44 13.32 -17.85 5.34
CA SER A 44 13.61 -18.47 4.04
C SER A 44 14.12 -17.47 2.99
N VAL A 45 14.15 -16.17 3.29
CA VAL A 45 14.49 -15.13 2.31
C VAL A 45 16.00 -15.09 2.06
N VAL A 46 16.40 -15.40 0.83
CA VAL A 46 17.76 -15.17 0.35
C VAL A 46 17.85 -13.75 -0.21
N TRP A 47 18.74 -12.93 0.33
CA TRP A 47 18.80 -11.51 -0.01
C TRP A 47 19.03 -11.25 -1.49
N GLU A 48 19.84 -12.08 -2.15
CA GLU A 48 20.22 -11.91 -3.55
C GLU A 48 19.13 -12.38 -4.53
N ASP A 49 18.09 -13.07 -4.05
CA ASP A 49 17.02 -13.55 -4.93
C ASP A 49 16.16 -12.37 -5.42
N PRO A 50 15.81 -12.33 -6.72
CA PRO A 50 15.01 -11.23 -7.31
C PRO A 50 13.57 -11.22 -6.81
N GLU A 51 13.11 -12.32 -6.21
CA GLU A 51 11.80 -12.48 -5.63
C GLU A 51 11.94 -13.04 -4.22
N TRP A 52 11.30 -12.38 -3.26
CA TRP A 52 11.26 -12.84 -1.88
C TRP A 52 9.94 -13.49 -1.57
N GLN A 53 9.99 -14.71 -1.06
CA GLN A 53 8.83 -15.38 -0.48
C GLN A 53 8.86 -15.21 1.04
N VAL A 54 7.79 -14.62 1.58
CA VAL A 54 7.60 -14.44 3.02
C VAL A 54 6.52 -15.41 3.46
N ASP A 55 6.82 -16.29 4.40
CA ASP A 55 5.95 -17.42 4.76
C ASP A 55 5.18 -17.19 6.07
N ALA A 56 5.54 -16.17 6.85
CA ALA A 56 4.90 -15.86 8.12
C ALA A 56 4.83 -14.34 8.42
N GLY A 57 4.45 -14.01 9.66
CA GLY A 57 4.35 -12.62 10.10
C GLY A 57 3.20 -11.82 9.46
N ARG A 58 3.24 -10.50 9.64
CA ARG A 58 2.11 -9.62 9.29
C ARG A 58 1.88 -9.40 7.80
N LEU A 59 2.87 -9.71 6.96
CA LEU A 59 2.71 -9.65 5.49
C LEU A 59 1.82 -10.77 4.98
N VAL A 60 1.76 -11.89 5.72
CA VAL A 60 0.95 -13.08 5.41
C VAL A 60 -0.35 -13.11 6.23
N LYS A 61 -0.31 -12.70 7.51
CA LYS A 61 -1.46 -12.59 8.43
C LYS A 61 -2.38 -11.41 8.07
N LEU A 62 -2.93 -11.42 6.86
CA LEU A 62 -4.03 -10.54 6.45
C LEU A 62 -5.35 -11.22 6.79
N THR A 63 -6.05 -10.72 7.81
CA THR A 63 -7.35 -11.25 8.24
C THR A 63 -8.38 -11.31 7.11
N GLY A 64 -9.13 -12.41 7.06
CA GLY A 64 -10.13 -12.68 6.02
C GLY A 64 -9.56 -13.33 4.76
N LYS A 65 -8.24 -13.56 4.68
CA LYS A 65 -7.60 -14.35 3.63
C LYS A 65 -6.71 -15.43 4.24
N ASN A 66 -6.93 -16.69 3.85
CA ASN A 66 -6.06 -17.82 4.21
C ASN A 66 -4.82 -17.84 3.31
N THR A 67 -4.06 -16.74 3.29
CA THR A 67 -2.82 -16.66 2.53
C THR A 67 -1.73 -17.37 3.32
N LYS A 68 -1.06 -18.36 2.72
CA LYS A 68 0.02 -19.11 3.37
C LYS A 68 1.39 -18.44 3.21
N SER A 69 1.56 -17.67 2.15
CA SER A 69 2.79 -16.93 1.88
C SER A 69 2.48 -15.66 1.06
N ALA A 70 3.42 -14.73 1.06
CA ALA A 70 3.37 -13.51 0.26
C ALA A 70 4.67 -13.37 -0.52
N SER A 71 4.55 -13.33 -1.86
CA SER A 71 5.66 -13.04 -2.75
C SER A 71 5.83 -11.54 -3.00
N PHE A 72 7.09 -11.11 -3.10
CA PHE A 72 7.53 -9.77 -3.46
C PHE A 72 8.65 -9.83 -4.50
N GLY A 73 8.32 -9.57 -5.76
CA GLY A 73 9.30 -9.39 -6.82
C GLY A 73 9.88 -7.97 -6.81
N PHE A 74 11.21 -7.86 -6.89
CA PHE A 74 11.94 -6.60 -7.09
C PHE A 74 12.10 -6.33 -8.58
N LEU A 75 10.96 -6.15 -9.25
CA LEU A 75 10.85 -6.01 -10.70
C LEU A 75 10.27 -4.64 -11.05
N LEU A 76 10.56 -4.17 -12.26
CA LEU A 76 9.84 -3.06 -12.87
C LEU A 76 8.35 -3.42 -13.01
N SER A 77 7.51 -2.39 -13.04
CA SER A 77 6.09 -2.56 -13.34
C SER A 77 5.89 -3.29 -14.68
N PRO A 78 4.85 -4.12 -14.85
CA PRO A 78 4.52 -4.70 -16.15
C PRO A 78 4.37 -3.67 -17.27
N LYS A 79 3.95 -2.44 -16.93
CA LYS A 79 3.83 -1.32 -17.87
C LYS A 79 5.18 -0.74 -18.34
N LEU A 80 6.28 -1.19 -17.73
CA LEU A 80 7.67 -0.84 -18.04
C LEU A 80 8.46 -2.07 -18.51
N GLY A 81 7.80 -3.20 -18.79
CA GLY A 81 8.42 -4.40 -19.33
C GLY A 81 8.83 -5.47 -18.32
N SER A 82 8.47 -5.35 -17.04
CA SER A 82 8.70 -6.39 -16.00
C SER A 82 10.17 -6.82 -15.79
N ALA A 83 11.15 -6.07 -16.31
CA ALA A 83 12.56 -6.41 -16.10
C ALA A 83 12.93 -6.32 -14.61
N PRO A 84 13.86 -7.15 -14.11
CA PRO A 84 14.36 -7.03 -12.74
C PRO A 84 14.96 -5.64 -12.46
N LEU A 85 14.81 -5.18 -11.22
CA LEU A 85 15.69 -4.13 -10.72
C LEU A 85 17.11 -4.69 -10.65
N ASP A 86 18.10 -3.86 -10.92
CA ASP A 86 19.51 -4.24 -10.96
C ASP A 86 20.37 -3.31 -10.09
N GLY A 87 21.53 -3.83 -9.70
CA GLY A 87 22.58 -3.07 -9.02
C GLY A 87 22.06 -2.29 -7.80
N CYS A 88 22.37 -1.00 -7.75
CA CYS A 88 22.01 -0.14 -6.62
C CYS A 88 20.49 0.00 -6.41
N TRP A 89 19.68 -0.14 -7.46
CA TRP A 89 18.23 -0.02 -7.40
C TRP A 89 17.56 -1.19 -6.68
N GLU A 90 18.05 -2.39 -6.96
CA GLU A 90 17.58 -3.60 -6.28
C GLU A 90 17.96 -3.56 -4.79
N LEU A 91 19.22 -3.23 -4.50
CA LEU A 91 19.74 -3.13 -3.14
C LEU A 91 18.98 -2.10 -2.29
N VAL A 92 18.73 -0.91 -2.83
CA VAL A 92 17.99 0.14 -2.10
C VAL A 92 16.53 -0.23 -1.92
N ALA A 93 15.89 -0.86 -2.92
CA ALA A 93 14.50 -1.31 -2.82
C ALA A 93 14.32 -2.35 -1.71
N LYS A 94 15.20 -3.37 -1.68
CA LYS A 94 15.24 -4.42 -0.66
C LYS A 94 15.49 -3.84 0.75
N ALA A 95 16.51 -2.99 0.88
CA ALA A 95 16.85 -2.38 2.17
C ALA A 95 15.74 -1.49 2.72
N LEU A 96 15.17 -0.60 1.89
CA LEU A 96 14.09 0.28 2.31
C LEU A 96 12.80 -0.48 2.58
N PHE A 97 12.50 -1.55 1.82
CA PHE A 97 11.35 -2.42 2.09
C PHE A 97 11.39 -2.94 3.53
N VAL A 98 12.53 -3.51 3.95
CA VAL A 98 12.72 -4.09 5.30
C VAL A 98 12.57 -3.01 6.37
N LEU A 99 13.26 -1.88 6.22
CA LEU A 99 13.23 -0.79 7.20
C LEU A 99 11.84 -0.15 7.32
N ARG A 100 11.15 0.01 6.19
CA ARG A 100 9.80 0.55 6.12
C ARG A 100 8.79 -0.38 6.77
N PHE A 101 8.95 -1.69 6.55
CA PHE A 101 8.13 -2.70 7.20
C PHE A 101 8.36 -2.70 8.71
N HIS A 102 9.62 -2.70 9.15
CA HIS A 102 9.98 -2.68 10.57
C HIS A 102 9.38 -1.47 11.31
N ARG A 103 9.38 -0.27 10.70
CA ARG A 103 8.92 0.96 11.36
C ARG A 103 7.40 1.08 11.50
N LYS A 104 6.63 0.66 10.48
CA LYS A 104 5.19 0.96 10.40
C LYS A 104 4.31 -0.24 10.05
N TYR A 105 4.88 -1.43 9.91
CA TYR A 105 4.19 -2.68 9.55
C TYR A 105 3.23 -2.51 8.36
N GLN A 106 3.72 -1.87 7.31
CA GLN A 106 2.93 -1.61 6.12
C GLN A 106 2.47 -2.92 5.47
N SER A 107 1.22 -2.94 4.96
CA SER A 107 0.63 -4.13 4.37
C SER A 107 1.33 -4.55 3.06
N ALA A 108 1.18 -5.82 2.67
CA ALA A 108 1.78 -6.35 1.45
C ALA A 108 1.44 -5.54 0.18
N PRO A 109 0.18 -5.14 -0.08
CA PRO A 109 -0.13 -4.30 -1.25
C PRO A 109 0.55 -2.92 -1.20
N ASN A 110 0.71 -2.35 -0.01
CA ASN A 110 1.38 -1.07 0.18
C ASN A 110 2.89 -1.18 -0.09
N GLN A 111 3.51 -2.29 0.33
CA GLN A 111 4.91 -2.56 -0.01
C GLN A 111 5.12 -2.79 -1.51
N ARG A 112 4.24 -3.52 -2.20
CA ARG A 112 4.30 -3.69 -3.66
C ARG A 112 4.17 -2.36 -4.40
N SER A 113 3.30 -1.48 -3.92
CA SER A 113 3.15 -0.12 -4.48
C SER A 113 4.42 0.72 -4.27
N PHE A 114 5.09 0.55 -3.14
CA PHE A 114 6.37 1.21 -2.88
C PHE A 114 7.48 0.69 -3.81
N ILE A 115 7.63 -0.63 -3.97
CA ILE A 115 8.57 -1.23 -4.95
C ILE A 115 8.26 -0.73 -6.37
N THR A 116 6.97 -0.71 -6.75
CA THR A 116 6.53 -0.19 -8.05
C THR A 116 7.01 1.25 -8.26
N ALA A 117 6.84 2.12 -7.26
CA ALA A 117 7.29 3.51 -7.34
C ALA A 117 8.82 3.61 -7.53
N ILE A 118 9.61 2.81 -6.80
CA ILE A 118 11.07 2.73 -7.00
C ILE A 118 11.40 2.27 -8.43
N GLY A 119 10.67 1.30 -8.98
CA GLY A 119 10.84 0.86 -10.36
C GLY A 119 10.61 1.97 -11.38
N TYR A 120 9.60 2.83 -11.20
CA TYR A 120 9.39 4.00 -12.06
C TYR A 120 10.54 5.02 -11.94
N VAL A 121 11.05 5.24 -10.72
CA VAL A 121 12.19 6.14 -10.49
C VAL A 121 13.46 5.59 -11.14
N SER A 122 13.76 4.30 -10.94
CA SER A 122 14.89 3.62 -11.57
C SER A 122 14.82 3.71 -13.09
N PHE A 123 13.67 3.41 -13.67
CA PHE A 123 13.46 3.50 -15.12
C PHE A 123 13.67 4.92 -15.65
N ALA A 124 13.08 5.93 -15.01
CA ALA A 124 13.24 7.33 -15.42
C ALA A 124 14.68 7.82 -15.27
N ALA A 125 15.38 7.43 -14.21
CA ALA A 125 16.79 7.77 -14.00
C ALA A 125 17.69 7.13 -15.07
N LYS A 126 17.46 5.86 -15.41
CA LYS A 126 18.20 5.17 -16.48
C LYS A 126 18.00 5.83 -17.85
N GLN A 127 16.80 6.32 -18.14
CA GLN A 127 16.54 7.07 -19.38
C GLN A 127 17.38 8.37 -19.47
N LEU A 128 17.75 8.95 -18.33
CA LEU A 128 18.65 10.11 -18.24
C LEU A 128 20.13 9.72 -18.10
N GLY A 129 20.47 8.43 -18.16
CA GLY A 129 21.83 7.94 -17.94
C GLY A 129 22.32 8.11 -16.50
N GLN A 130 21.42 8.18 -15.53
CA GLN A 130 21.73 8.42 -14.11
C GLN A 130 21.64 7.12 -13.29
N GLU A 131 22.62 6.93 -12.40
CA GLU A 131 22.53 5.97 -11.30
C GLU A 131 21.90 6.60 -10.05
N LEU A 132 21.63 5.80 -9.01
CA LEU A 132 21.02 6.26 -7.76
C LEU A 132 21.75 7.47 -7.14
N VAL A 133 23.07 7.45 -7.12
CA VAL A 133 23.88 8.53 -6.53
C VAL A 133 23.66 9.87 -7.27
N GLY A 134 23.50 9.79 -8.60
CA GLY A 134 23.26 10.92 -9.49
C GLY A 134 21.79 11.26 -9.70
N LEU A 135 20.88 10.68 -8.91
CA LEU A 135 19.44 10.92 -9.05
C LEU A 135 19.10 12.40 -8.86
N THR A 136 18.22 12.92 -9.72
CA THR A 136 17.80 14.33 -9.76
C THR A 136 16.29 14.48 -9.56
N PRO A 137 15.78 15.66 -9.15
CA PRO A 137 14.35 15.94 -9.12
C PRO A 137 13.65 15.71 -10.47
N GLU A 138 14.35 15.95 -11.57
CA GLU A 138 13.83 15.71 -12.93
C GLU A 138 13.48 14.24 -13.15
N ALA A 139 14.32 13.29 -12.71
CA ALA A 139 14.02 11.87 -12.79
C ALA A 139 12.76 11.51 -11.96
N LEU A 140 12.56 12.14 -10.79
CA LEU A 140 11.38 11.94 -9.94
C LEU A 140 10.10 12.49 -10.60
N ASP A 141 10.20 13.65 -11.25
CA ASP A 141 9.09 14.25 -12.01
C ASP A 141 8.74 13.41 -13.24
N ASN A 142 9.74 12.91 -13.96
CA ASN A 142 9.56 12.02 -15.11
C ASN A 142 8.88 10.71 -14.69
N ALA A 143 9.33 10.10 -13.59
CA ALA A 143 8.70 8.91 -13.00
C ALA A 143 7.23 9.19 -12.63
N SER A 144 6.96 10.32 -11.96
CA SER A 144 5.60 10.72 -11.57
C SER A 144 4.70 11.02 -12.78
N GLY A 145 5.26 11.57 -13.85
CA GLY A 145 4.60 11.75 -15.14
C GLY A 145 4.23 10.43 -15.82
N LEU A 146 5.16 9.46 -15.86
CA LEU A 146 4.90 8.12 -16.38
C LEU A 146 3.81 7.40 -15.56
N ILE A 147 3.87 7.48 -14.23
CA ILE A 147 2.85 6.93 -13.33
C ILE A 147 1.46 7.50 -13.67
N SER A 148 1.37 8.81 -13.91
CA SER A 148 0.10 9.48 -14.24
C SER A 148 -0.46 9.04 -15.60
N LYS A 149 0.41 8.74 -16.57
CA LYS A 149 0.01 8.19 -17.87
C LYS A 149 -0.45 6.73 -17.76
N HIS A 150 0.21 5.97 -16.90
CA HIS A 150 0.00 4.54 -16.82
C HIS A 150 -1.17 4.14 -15.93
N TYR A 151 -1.48 4.88 -14.88
CA TYR A 151 -2.48 4.47 -13.87
C TYR A 151 -3.64 5.45 -13.75
N SER A 152 -4.78 4.96 -13.24
CA SER A 152 -5.91 5.81 -12.86
C SER A 152 -5.50 6.83 -11.80
N GLU A 153 -6.21 7.97 -11.74
CA GLU A 153 -5.86 9.09 -10.85
C GLU A 153 -5.66 8.67 -9.39
N THR A 154 -6.50 7.76 -8.88
CA THR A 154 -6.40 7.27 -7.49
C THR A 154 -5.15 6.45 -7.25
N THR A 155 -4.81 5.57 -8.18
CA THR A 155 -3.61 4.75 -8.09
C THR A 155 -2.35 5.59 -8.30
N ALA A 156 -2.37 6.49 -9.28
CA ALA A 156 -1.29 7.44 -9.54
C ALA A 156 -1.02 8.33 -8.33
N TYR A 157 -2.06 8.89 -7.71
CA TYR A 157 -1.96 9.71 -6.51
C TYR A 157 -1.26 8.97 -5.35
N ASN A 158 -1.58 7.68 -5.14
CA ASN A 158 -0.90 6.87 -4.12
C ASN A 158 0.55 6.56 -4.49
N LEU A 159 0.83 6.25 -5.76
CA LEU A 159 2.19 6.02 -6.23
C LEU A 159 3.06 7.29 -6.16
N HIS A 160 2.51 8.48 -6.41
CA HIS A 160 3.22 9.75 -6.21
C HIS A 160 3.64 9.96 -4.75
N LYS A 161 2.81 9.53 -3.78
CA LYS A 161 3.20 9.54 -2.36
C LYS A 161 4.40 8.62 -2.11
N HIS A 162 4.42 7.47 -2.77
CA HIS A 162 5.54 6.53 -2.64
C HIS A 162 6.83 7.03 -3.31
N VAL A 163 6.73 7.76 -4.43
CA VAL A 163 7.89 8.46 -5.02
C VAL A 163 8.44 9.50 -4.04
N ALA A 164 7.57 10.31 -3.42
CA ALA A 164 7.99 11.27 -2.40
C ALA A 164 8.56 10.60 -1.14
N GLU A 165 7.96 9.50 -0.70
CA GLU A 165 8.47 8.68 0.41
C GLU A 165 9.86 8.11 0.10
N PHE A 166 10.08 7.63 -1.12
CA PHE A 166 11.40 7.16 -1.58
C PHE A 166 12.43 8.29 -1.57
N ALA A 167 12.10 9.46 -2.12
CA ALA A 167 12.99 10.62 -2.10
C ALA A 167 13.36 11.05 -0.67
N ALA A 168 12.38 11.05 0.25
CA ALA A 168 12.64 11.34 1.66
C ALA A 168 13.55 10.28 2.33
N HIS A 169 13.47 9.02 1.90
CA HIS A 169 14.41 7.98 2.33
C HIS A 169 15.81 8.17 1.75
N CYS A 170 15.93 8.63 0.50
CA CYS A 170 17.22 9.01 -0.08
C CYS A 170 17.86 10.16 0.70
N ASP A 171 17.07 11.19 1.06
CA ASP A 171 17.51 12.32 1.87
C ASP A 171 17.98 11.86 3.26
N SER A 172 17.14 11.08 3.96
CA SER A 172 17.41 10.66 5.34
C SER A 172 18.62 9.75 5.49
N ASN A 173 18.98 9.01 4.44
CA ASN A 173 20.13 8.11 4.43
C ASN A 173 21.30 8.65 3.61
N GLY A 174 21.19 9.87 3.07
CA GLY A 174 22.21 10.50 2.26
C GLY A 174 22.66 9.62 1.09
N LEU A 175 21.72 9.08 0.31
CA LEU A 175 22.00 8.17 -0.81
C LEU A 175 22.34 8.90 -2.12
N CYS A 176 21.90 10.15 -2.26
CA CYS A 176 22.06 10.95 -3.47
C CYS A 176 22.95 12.16 -3.19
N ARG A 177 23.50 12.77 -4.25
CA ARG A 177 24.34 13.98 -4.14
C ARG A 177 23.54 15.23 -3.75
N VAL A 178 22.24 15.23 -4.01
CA VAL A 178 21.33 16.35 -3.74
C VAL A 178 20.32 15.98 -2.67
N LEU A 179 19.85 17.00 -1.95
CA LEU A 179 18.70 16.90 -1.05
C LEU A 179 17.44 17.20 -1.86
N PHE A 180 16.45 16.33 -1.82
CA PHE A 180 15.27 16.45 -2.66
C PHE A 180 14.16 17.29 -2.01
N GLN A 181 13.80 17.00 -0.75
CA GLN A 181 12.57 17.53 -0.12
C GLN A 181 11.35 17.44 -1.08
N TYR A 182 11.27 16.33 -1.80
CA TYR A 182 10.48 16.26 -3.02
C TYR A 182 8.98 16.28 -2.76
N LYS A 183 8.28 17.09 -3.55
CA LYS A 183 6.82 17.09 -3.68
C LYS A 183 6.45 17.25 -5.15
N TYR A 184 5.73 16.28 -5.69
CA TYR A 184 5.33 16.33 -7.09
C TYR A 184 4.34 17.48 -7.33
N ALA A 185 4.71 18.41 -8.21
CA ALA A 185 3.93 19.64 -8.44
C ALA A 185 2.53 19.38 -9.00
N LYS A 186 2.38 18.36 -9.86
CA LYS A 186 1.09 17.99 -10.49
C LYS A 186 0.26 17.04 -9.63
N MET A 187 0.67 16.77 -8.39
CA MET A 187 -0.07 15.89 -7.49
C MET A 187 -1.38 16.53 -7.06
N LYS A 188 -2.49 16.11 -7.66
CA LYS A 188 -3.84 16.51 -7.26
C LYS A 188 -4.51 15.36 -6.51
N ARG A 189 -5.13 15.68 -5.37
CA ARG A 189 -5.98 14.71 -4.66
C ARG A 189 -7.23 14.46 -5.52
N PRO A 190 -7.52 13.21 -5.92
CA PRO A 190 -8.70 12.91 -6.72
C PRO A 190 -9.98 13.21 -5.95
N ALA A 191 -11.04 13.65 -6.64
CA ALA A 191 -12.35 13.95 -6.04
C ALA A 191 -12.95 12.74 -5.32
N SER A 192 -12.68 11.54 -5.85
CA SER A 192 -13.08 10.27 -5.25
C SER A 192 -12.33 9.96 -3.94
N THR A 193 -11.27 10.68 -3.55
CA THR A 193 -10.42 10.31 -2.41
C THR A 193 -10.84 11.02 -1.11
N GLY A 194 -11.87 10.53 -0.44
CA GLY A 194 -12.35 11.01 0.86
C GLY A 194 -13.51 10.16 1.40
N GLY A 195 -13.69 10.13 2.72
CA GLY A 195 -14.94 9.66 3.33
C GLY A 195 -15.81 10.86 3.70
N ILE A 196 -17.10 10.63 3.96
CA ILE A 196 -18.07 11.67 4.35
C ILE A 196 -17.56 12.54 5.52
N ASN A 197 -16.72 11.99 6.40
CA ASN A 197 -16.09 12.69 7.53
C ASN A 197 -15.22 13.91 7.17
N HIS A 198 -14.89 14.15 5.90
CA HIS A 198 -14.17 15.34 5.46
C HIS A 198 -15.08 16.42 4.87
N LYS A 199 -16.37 16.13 4.67
CA LYS A 199 -17.38 17.13 4.33
C LYS A 199 -17.84 17.82 5.62
N ARG A 200 -17.98 19.13 5.57
CA ARG A 200 -18.59 19.94 6.62
C ARG A 200 -20.07 19.58 6.71
N LEU A 201 -20.56 19.23 7.90
CA LEU A 201 -21.96 18.81 8.10
C LEU A 201 -22.96 19.98 7.96
N ASP A 202 -22.45 21.20 8.09
CA ASP A 202 -23.19 22.46 7.90
C ASP A 202 -23.23 22.92 6.43
N ASP A 203 -22.57 22.21 5.52
CA ASP A 203 -22.58 22.50 4.09
C ASP A 203 -23.87 21.94 3.44
N PRO A 204 -24.70 22.77 2.78
CA PRO A 204 -25.88 22.30 2.04
C PRO A 204 -25.54 21.23 0.98
N GLU A 205 -24.33 21.26 0.40
CA GLU A 205 -23.85 20.24 -0.55
C GLU A 205 -23.41 18.93 0.13
N ALA A 206 -23.32 18.89 1.47
CA ALA A 206 -23.14 17.65 2.21
C ALA A 206 -24.43 16.83 2.35
N LEU A 207 -25.59 17.47 2.17
CA LEU A 207 -26.90 16.79 2.10
C LEU A 207 -27.09 16.06 0.76
N ASP A 208 -26.40 16.51 -0.29
CA ASP A 208 -26.35 15.77 -1.54
C ASP A 208 -25.43 14.56 -1.38
N THR A 209 -26.07 13.42 -1.11
CA THR A 209 -25.43 12.12 -0.91
C THR A 209 -25.11 11.44 -2.23
N LYS A 210 -25.50 11.99 -3.40
CA LYS A 210 -25.15 11.43 -4.69
C LYS A 210 -23.64 11.39 -4.87
N SER A 211 -23.12 10.17 -4.87
CA SER A 211 -21.72 9.88 -5.08
C SER A 211 -21.67 8.62 -5.92
N ASP A 212 -20.79 8.59 -6.93
CA ASP A 212 -20.52 7.37 -7.72
C ASP A 212 -20.06 6.19 -6.86
N LYS A 213 -19.78 6.42 -5.57
CA LYS A 213 -19.41 5.40 -4.59
C LYS A 213 -20.58 4.86 -3.77
N LEU A 214 -21.73 5.52 -3.77
CA LEU A 214 -22.91 4.97 -3.11
C LEU A 214 -23.52 3.91 -4.01
N VAL A 215 -23.91 2.82 -3.39
CA VAL A 215 -24.60 1.73 -4.06
C VAL A 215 -26.01 2.20 -4.41
N ASP A 216 -26.47 1.92 -5.63
CA ASP A 216 -27.82 2.28 -6.09
C ASP A 216 -28.88 1.65 -5.16
N PRO A 217 -29.93 2.39 -4.74
CA PRO A 217 -31.05 1.86 -3.96
C PRO A 217 -31.62 0.53 -4.48
N ALA A 218 -31.61 0.32 -5.81
CA ALA A 218 -32.05 -0.92 -6.43
C ALA A 218 -31.24 -2.14 -5.97
N VAL A 219 -29.94 -2.00 -5.72
CA VAL A 219 -29.08 -3.10 -5.25
C VAL A 219 -29.44 -3.49 -3.83
N PHE A 220 -29.75 -2.52 -2.95
CA PHE A 220 -30.21 -2.82 -1.58
C PHE A 220 -31.52 -3.61 -1.60
N ARG A 221 -32.44 -3.25 -2.51
CA ARG A 221 -33.68 -4.01 -2.72
C ARG A 221 -33.38 -5.45 -3.15
N VAL A 222 -32.48 -5.66 -4.10
CA VAL A 222 -32.09 -7.02 -4.53
C VAL A 222 -31.47 -7.81 -3.38
N ILE A 223 -30.61 -7.22 -2.56
CA ILE A 223 -30.04 -7.89 -1.38
C ILE A 223 -31.15 -8.33 -0.42
N GLY A 224 -32.14 -7.46 -0.17
CA GLY A 224 -33.31 -7.78 0.66
C GLY A 224 -34.15 -8.92 0.09
N GLU A 225 -34.44 -8.89 -1.22
CA GLU A 225 -35.18 -9.96 -1.91
C GLU A 225 -34.44 -11.31 -1.85
N LEU A 226 -33.11 -11.29 -1.99
CA LEU A 226 -32.29 -12.49 -1.83
C LEU A 226 -32.29 -13.00 -0.39
N TYR A 227 -32.19 -12.11 0.59
CA TYR A 227 -32.24 -12.46 2.01
C TYR A 227 -33.58 -13.10 2.41
N LEU A 228 -34.70 -12.63 1.86
CA LEU A 228 -36.02 -13.18 2.18
C LEU A 228 -36.29 -14.51 1.47
N ASN A 229 -35.90 -14.64 0.20
CA ASN A 229 -36.38 -15.72 -0.65
C ASN A 229 -35.40 -16.90 -0.80
N VAL A 230 -34.09 -16.70 -0.54
CA VAL A 230 -33.11 -17.78 -0.69
C VAL A 230 -33.07 -18.65 0.57
N PRO A 231 -33.33 -19.98 0.45
CA PRO A 231 -33.36 -20.89 1.59
C PRO A 231 -32.04 -20.98 2.36
N LYS A 232 -32.11 -21.35 3.64
CA LYS A 232 -30.94 -21.48 4.53
C LYS A 232 -29.87 -22.46 4.00
N GLU A 233 -30.32 -23.61 3.49
CA GLU A 233 -29.45 -24.66 2.95
C GLU A 233 -28.84 -24.33 1.58
N HIS A 234 -29.18 -23.17 1.00
CA HIS A 234 -28.65 -22.82 -0.31
C HIS A 234 -27.15 -22.50 -0.22
N LYS A 235 -26.35 -23.03 -1.16
CA LYS A 235 -24.89 -22.85 -1.21
C LYS A 235 -24.39 -21.40 -1.15
N TYR A 236 -25.24 -20.43 -1.52
CA TYR A 236 -24.90 -19.01 -1.49
C TYR A 236 -25.49 -18.24 -0.30
N ARG A 237 -26.22 -18.90 0.60
CA ARG A 237 -26.87 -18.26 1.75
C ARG A 237 -25.88 -17.47 2.59
N PHE A 238 -24.74 -18.07 2.91
CA PHE A 238 -23.68 -17.41 3.66
C PHE A 238 -23.23 -16.08 3.01
N TYR A 239 -23.07 -16.04 1.69
CA TYR A 239 -22.69 -14.80 1.01
C TYR A 239 -23.81 -13.75 1.04
N ILE A 240 -25.06 -14.17 0.97
CA ILE A 240 -26.23 -13.28 1.09
C ILE A 240 -26.27 -12.68 2.49
N LEU A 241 -26.11 -13.49 3.54
CA LEU A 241 -26.03 -13.02 4.93
C LEU A 241 -24.90 -11.99 5.12
N MET A 242 -23.73 -12.25 4.54
CA MET A 242 -22.60 -11.31 4.55
C MET A 242 -22.92 -9.99 3.83
N LEU A 243 -23.60 -10.03 2.68
CA LEU A 243 -24.04 -8.82 1.95
C LEU A 243 -25.08 -8.04 2.75
N THR A 244 -26.02 -8.72 3.41
CA THR A 244 -27.01 -8.12 4.31
C THR A 244 -26.34 -7.39 5.46
N LEU A 245 -25.35 -8.00 6.12
CA LEU A 245 -24.57 -7.33 7.17
C LEU A 245 -23.82 -6.10 6.66
N LEU A 246 -23.20 -6.18 5.49
CA LEU A 246 -22.51 -5.04 4.87
C LEU A 246 -23.47 -3.88 4.61
N ALA A 247 -24.66 -4.18 4.07
CA ALA A 247 -25.70 -3.20 3.79
C ALA A 247 -26.23 -2.54 5.08
N CYS A 248 -26.52 -3.34 6.12
CA CYS A 248 -27.11 -2.85 7.37
C CYS A 248 -26.13 -2.06 8.25
N THR A 249 -24.85 -2.42 8.24
CA THR A 249 -23.86 -1.88 9.19
C THR A 249 -22.93 -0.82 8.58
N GLY A 250 -22.85 -0.76 7.25
CA GLY A 250 -21.90 0.09 6.51
C GLY A 250 -20.43 -0.19 6.85
N ARG A 251 -20.12 -1.34 7.47
CA ARG A 251 -18.75 -1.71 7.83
C ARG A 251 -18.03 -2.32 6.64
N ARG A 252 -16.70 -2.35 6.72
CA ARG A 252 -15.88 -2.97 5.67
C ARG A 252 -16.00 -4.49 5.76
N PHE A 253 -15.83 -5.17 4.62
CA PHE A 253 -15.74 -6.63 4.58
C PHE A 253 -14.76 -7.20 5.61
N SER A 254 -13.57 -6.61 5.75
CA SER A 254 -12.56 -7.05 6.71
C SER A 254 -12.97 -6.91 8.19
N GLU A 255 -13.98 -6.08 8.48
CA GLU A 255 -14.53 -5.88 9.82
C GLU A 255 -15.69 -6.86 10.06
N ILE A 256 -16.54 -7.08 9.05
CA ILE A 256 -17.63 -8.06 9.09
C ILE A 256 -17.10 -9.50 9.13
N SER A 257 -16.09 -9.84 8.33
CA SER A 257 -15.50 -11.18 8.27
C SER A 257 -14.77 -11.60 9.57
N LEU A 258 -14.64 -10.67 10.52
CA LEU A 258 -13.99 -10.87 11.82
C LEU A 258 -14.94 -10.60 12.98
N LEU A 259 -16.24 -10.50 12.71
CA LEU A 259 -17.21 -10.38 13.80
C LEU A 259 -17.03 -11.59 14.74
N PRO A 260 -16.93 -11.34 16.06
CA PRO A 260 -16.97 -12.44 17.00
C PRO A 260 -18.32 -13.15 16.88
N ASN A 261 -18.33 -14.45 17.16
CA ASN A 261 -19.58 -15.15 17.38
C ASN A 261 -20.28 -14.48 18.57
N GLN A 262 -21.39 -13.80 18.31
CA GLN A 262 -22.07 -12.93 19.24
C GLN A 262 -23.56 -12.86 18.92
N GLN A 263 -24.33 -12.46 19.91
CA GLN A 263 -25.72 -12.06 19.73
C GLN A 263 -25.83 -10.54 19.80
N LEU A 264 -26.97 -10.03 19.36
CA LEU A 264 -27.32 -8.63 19.51
C LEU A 264 -27.33 -8.25 21.00
N SER A 265 -26.64 -7.16 21.34
CA SER A 265 -26.63 -6.60 22.70
C SER A 265 -27.42 -5.29 22.73
N SER A 266 -27.84 -4.86 23.92
CA SER A 266 -28.47 -3.55 24.14
C SER A 266 -27.78 -2.83 25.28
N ASP A 267 -27.73 -1.50 25.23
CA ASP A 267 -27.26 -0.68 26.34
C ASP A 267 -28.38 -0.35 27.34
N GLU A 268 -28.07 0.49 28.33
CA GLU A 268 -29.01 0.90 29.38
C GLU A 268 -30.22 1.68 28.83
N GLU A 269 -30.09 2.28 27.64
CA GLU A 269 -31.16 3.01 26.94
C GLU A 269 -31.95 2.10 25.98
N GLY A 270 -31.61 0.81 25.90
CA GLY A 270 -32.24 -0.15 25.00
C GLY A 270 -31.78 -0.03 23.55
N ILE A 271 -30.68 0.70 23.28
CA ILE A 271 -30.15 0.87 21.93
C ILE A 271 -29.31 -0.36 21.57
N ALA A 272 -29.71 -1.02 20.49
CA ALA A 272 -29.08 -2.23 20.01
C ALA A 272 -27.68 -1.97 19.43
N TYR A 273 -26.72 -2.84 19.76
CA TYR A 273 -25.36 -2.78 19.24
C TYR A 273 -24.75 -4.16 19.01
N ILE A 274 -23.72 -4.19 18.15
CA ILE A 274 -22.82 -5.33 17.97
C ILE A 274 -21.38 -4.90 18.27
N GLU A 275 -20.54 -5.84 18.66
CA GLU A 275 -19.11 -5.61 18.83
C GLU A 275 -18.34 -5.93 17.55
N TYR A 276 -17.42 -5.05 17.15
CA TYR A 276 -16.57 -5.28 15.99
C TYR A 276 -15.13 -4.80 16.21
N PHE A 277 -14.20 -5.29 15.38
CA PHE A 277 -12.79 -4.91 15.43
C PHE A 277 -12.45 -3.86 14.37
N PRO A 278 -12.20 -2.58 14.74
CA PRO A 278 -11.92 -1.52 13.79
C PRO A 278 -10.52 -1.67 13.16
N ARG A 279 -10.44 -2.02 11.88
CA ARG A 279 -9.17 -2.36 11.22
C ARG A 279 -8.38 -1.15 10.71
N LYS A 280 -9.05 -0.06 10.31
CA LYS A 280 -8.37 1.13 9.75
C LYS A 280 -7.39 1.80 10.73
N ALA A 281 -7.52 1.52 12.03
CA ALA A 281 -6.69 2.05 13.11
C ALA A 281 -5.90 0.97 13.87
N SER A 282 -5.82 -0.26 13.33
CA SER A 282 -5.12 -1.36 13.99
C SER A 282 -3.64 -0.99 14.18
N ARG A 283 -3.19 -0.96 15.45
CA ARG A 283 -1.82 -0.63 15.85
C ARG A 283 -0.92 -1.88 15.87
N GLY A 284 -1.08 -2.77 14.91
CA GLY A 284 -0.25 -3.97 14.82
C GLY A 284 -0.69 -5.14 15.70
N ASP A 285 0.28 -5.82 16.35
CA ASP A 285 0.07 -6.96 17.27
C ASP A 285 -0.43 -6.51 18.64
N VAL A 286 -0.56 -5.20 18.85
CA VAL A 286 -1.23 -4.67 20.03
C VAL A 286 -2.72 -4.99 19.93
N PHE A 287 -3.27 -5.51 21.03
CA PHE A 287 -4.70 -5.72 21.22
C PHE A 287 -5.50 -4.57 20.62
N THR A 288 -6.27 -4.87 19.56
CA THR A 288 -7.19 -3.90 18.99
C THR A 288 -8.51 -4.07 19.75
N PRO A 289 -8.88 -3.12 20.63
CA PRO A 289 -10.07 -3.28 21.44
C PRO A 289 -11.30 -3.34 20.54
N LYS A 290 -12.24 -4.23 20.90
CA LYS A 290 -13.56 -4.25 20.31
C LYS A 290 -14.22 -2.88 20.50
N ARG A 291 -15.04 -2.49 19.53
CA ARG A 291 -15.88 -1.29 19.63
C ARG A 291 -17.34 -1.68 19.46
N ARG A 292 -18.22 -0.98 20.17
CA ARG A 292 -19.66 -1.06 19.95
C ARG A 292 -20.01 -0.33 18.65
N LEU A 293 -20.78 -1.00 17.81
CA LEU A 293 -21.45 -0.43 16.66
C LEU A 293 -22.94 -0.42 16.95
N TYR A 294 -23.46 0.75 17.26
CA TYR A 294 -24.88 0.97 17.45
C TYR A 294 -25.62 0.87 16.10
N LEU A 295 -26.78 0.23 16.13
CA LEU A 295 -27.57 -0.08 14.95
C LEU A 295 -28.85 0.78 14.93
N PRO A 296 -29.25 1.31 13.75
CA PRO A 296 -30.58 1.85 13.55
C PRO A 296 -31.66 0.82 13.88
N SER A 297 -32.76 1.25 14.48
CA SER A 297 -33.86 0.37 14.93
C SER A 297 -34.44 -0.48 13.79
N GLU A 298 -34.44 0.04 12.56
CA GLU A 298 -34.97 -0.62 11.36
C GLU A 298 -34.15 -1.84 10.93
N VAL A 299 -32.83 -1.84 11.18
CA VAL A 299 -31.95 -2.94 10.77
C VAL A 299 -31.69 -3.94 11.89
N THR A 300 -31.99 -3.58 13.13
CA THR A 300 -31.83 -4.42 14.32
C THR A 300 -32.42 -5.83 14.18
N PRO A 301 -33.69 -6.04 13.75
CA PRO A 301 -34.23 -7.39 13.62
C PRO A 301 -33.49 -8.21 12.56
N ILE A 302 -33.14 -7.58 11.43
CA ILE A 302 -32.42 -8.23 10.33
C ILE A 302 -31.02 -8.66 10.80
N VAL A 303 -30.28 -7.77 11.45
CA VAL A 303 -28.94 -8.08 11.95
C VAL A 303 -29.01 -9.15 13.04
N GLY A 304 -30.01 -9.08 13.92
CA GLY A 304 -30.27 -10.11 14.93
C GLY A 304 -30.41 -11.50 14.30
N ASP A 305 -31.32 -11.64 13.33
CA ASP A 305 -31.57 -12.92 12.64
C ASP A 305 -30.33 -13.44 11.91
N VAL A 306 -29.56 -12.56 11.26
CA VAL A 306 -28.35 -12.94 10.54
C VAL A 306 -27.24 -13.45 11.48
N LEU A 307 -27.16 -12.95 12.72
CA LEU A 307 -26.12 -13.37 13.67
C LEU A 307 -26.36 -14.77 14.26
N VAL A 308 -27.60 -15.24 14.27
CA VAL A 308 -27.98 -16.56 14.82
C VAL A 308 -28.15 -17.66 13.75
N GLU A 309 -28.08 -17.30 12.48
CA GLU A 309 -28.14 -18.22 11.34
C GLU A 309 -26.76 -18.80 10.98
#